data_AF-A0A7W9H636-F1
#
_entry.id   AF-A0A7W9H636-F1
#
_cell.length_a   1.000
_cell.length_b   1.000
_cell.length_c   1.000
_cell.angle_alpha   90.00
_cell.angle_beta   90.00
_cell.angle_gamma   90.00
#
_symmetry.space_group_name_H-M   'P 1'
#
loop_
_entity.id
_entity.type
_entity.pdbx_description
1 polymer ?
#
loop_
_entity_poly.entity_id
_entity_poly.type
_entity_poly.pdbx_seq_one_letter_code
_entity_poly.pdbx_strand_id
1 'polypeptide(L)' 'MKNGAGAFIQAYNAQAVVDDAHQIITAADVTTNPAAALNHTGMLDQSAANTGIHARQALLDAG' A
#
# COMPACT_ATOMS: atom_id res chain seq x y z
N MET A 1 -10.09 11.81 9.14
CA MET A 1 -10.33 13.25 9.45
C MET A 1 -11.71 13.65 8.98
N LYS A 2 -12.26 14.80 9.40
CA LYS A 2 -13.56 15.30 8.93
C LYS A 2 -13.37 16.54 8.05
N ASN A 3 -14.21 16.74 7.03
CA ASN A 3 -14.23 17.96 6.22
C ASN A 3 -14.91 19.12 6.98
N GLY A 4 -14.94 20.31 6.39
CA GLY A 4 -15.62 21.47 6.96
C GLY A 4 -17.14 21.28 7.19
N ALA A 5 -17.74 20.26 6.58
CA ALA A 5 -19.13 19.85 6.80
C ALA A 5 -19.29 18.72 7.84
N GLY A 6 -18.21 18.30 8.50
CA GLY A 6 -18.23 17.25 9.52
C GLY A 6 -18.28 15.81 9.00
N ALA A 7 -18.23 15.59 7.67
CA ALA A 7 -18.22 14.26 7.06
C ALA A 7 -16.82 13.64 7.11
N PHE A 8 -16.73 12.32 7.25
CA PHE A 8 -15.44 11.61 7.24
C PHE A 8 -14.76 11.70 5.86
N ILE A 9 -13.44 11.84 5.89
CA ILE A 9 -12.56 11.81 4.72
C ILE A 9 -11.49 10.75 4.95
N GLN A 10 -11.37 9.83 3.99
CA GLN A 10 -10.13 9.10 3.72
C GLN A 10 -9.21 10.04 2.95
N ALA A 11 -8.31 10.72 3.65
CA ALA A 11 -7.42 11.70 3.04
C ALA A 11 -6.02 11.16 2.76
N TYR A 12 -5.69 10.03 3.39
CA TYR A 12 -4.39 9.37 3.27
C TYR A 12 -4.61 7.88 3.14
N ASN A 13 -3.70 7.24 2.42
CA ASN A 13 -3.57 5.80 2.35
C ASN A 13 -2.18 5.42 2.88
N ALA A 14 -2.15 4.64 3.96
CA ALA A 14 -0.94 4.00 4.45
C ALA A 14 -0.96 2.55 3.96
N GLN A 15 0.09 2.15 3.25
CA GLN A 15 0.17 0.85 2.60
C GLN A 15 1.49 0.16 2.93
N ALA A 16 1.46 -1.17 2.98
CA ALA A 16 2.63 -2.00 3.20
C ALA A 16 2.56 -3.25 2.31
N VAL A 17 3.71 -3.66 1.78
CA VAL A 17 3.91 -4.99 1.18
C VAL A 17 4.59 -5.86 2.22
N VAL A 18 4.00 -7.02 2.47
CA VAL A 18 4.47 -7.97 3.47
C VAL A 18 4.80 -9.28 2.77
N ASP A 19 6.02 -9.76 2.98
CA ASP A 19 6.39 -11.14 2.69
C ASP A 19 5.70 -12.04 3.71
N ASP A 20 4.80 -12.91 3.25
CA ASP A 20 3.97 -13.77 4.10
C ASP A 20 4.77 -14.91 4.74
N ALA A 21 5.76 -15.45 4.04
CA ALA A 21 6.59 -16.55 4.53
C ALA A 21 7.49 -16.10 5.68
N HIS A 22 8.01 -14.87 5.60
CA HIS A 22 8.97 -14.34 6.58
C HIS A 22 8.37 -13.32 7.55
N GLN A 23 7.15 -12.84 7.30
CA GLN A 23 6.48 -11.80 8.07
C GLN A 23 7.27 -10.48 8.12
N ILE A 24 7.86 -10.09 6.98
CA ILE A 24 8.70 -8.89 6.85
C ILE A 24 8.00 -7.87 5.96
N ILE A 25 7.96 -6.61 6.40
CA ILE A 25 7.55 -5.48 5.54
C ILE A 25 8.69 -5.21 4.55
N THR A 26 8.45 -5.45 3.28
CA THR A 26 9.45 -5.26 2.21
C THR A 26 9.37 -3.88 1.56
N ALA A 27 8.21 -3.22 1.66
CA ALA A 27 8.00 -1.83 1.26
C ALA A 27 6.84 -1.22 2.07
N ALA A 28 6.91 0.07 2.37
CA ALA A 28 5.81 0.83 2.99
C ALA A 28 5.81 2.27 2.47
N ASP A 29 4.62 2.88 2.37
CA ASP A 29 4.47 4.28 1.98
C ASP A 29 3.19 4.89 2.55
N VAL A 30 3.16 6.22 2.62
CA VAL A 30 1.97 7.02 2.96
C VAL A 30 1.73 8.03 1.86
N THR A 31 0.56 7.96 1.24
CA THR A 31 0.18 8.86 0.15
C THR A 31 -1.03 9.70 0.52
N THR A 32 -1.23 10.82 -0.18
CA THR A 32 -2.45 11.64 -0.13
C THR A 32 -3.54 11.13 -1.07
N ASN A 33 -3.33 9.98 -1.74
CA ASN A 33 -4.32 9.35 -2.59
C ASN A 33 -4.99 8.20 -1.82
N PRO A 34 -6.27 8.31 -1.46
CA PRO A 34 -6.94 7.30 -0.65
C PRO A 34 -7.10 5.94 -1.35
N ALA A 35 -7.12 5.90 -2.69
CA ALA A 35 -7.42 4.69 -3.44
C ALA A 35 -6.22 3.72 -3.47
N ALA A 36 -6.40 2.50 -2.94
CA ALA A 36 -5.38 1.44 -2.97
C ALA A 36 -5.09 0.93 -4.39
N ALA A 37 -6.12 0.84 -5.24
CA ALA A 37 -6.01 0.30 -6.59
C ALA A 37 -5.04 1.07 -7.50
N LEU A 38 -4.79 2.36 -7.24
CA LEU A 38 -3.88 3.18 -8.04
C LEU A 38 -2.43 3.14 -7.52
N ASN A 39 -2.22 2.69 -6.28
CA ASN A 39 -0.92 2.80 -5.60
C ASN A 39 -0.14 1.46 -5.53
N HIS A 40 -0.81 0.33 -5.75
CA HIS A 40 -0.19 -1.00 -5.51
C HIS A 40 0.95 -1.36 -6.48
N THR A 41 0.92 -0.90 -7.73
CA THR A 41 1.97 -1.25 -8.72
C THR A 41 3.33 -0.74 -8.27
N GLY A 42 3.42 0.54 -7.86
CA GLY A 42 4.67 1.13 -7.37
C GLY A 42 5.19 0.46 -6.09
N MET A 43 4.29 0.01 -5.22
CA MET A 43 4.66 -0.75 -4.02
C MET A 43 5.27 -2.12 -4.34
N LEU A 44 4.72 -2.84 -5.31
CA LEU A 44 5.28 -4.12 -5.77
C LEU A 44 6.62 -3.96 -6.46
N ASP A 45 6.79 -2.89 -7.25
CA ASP A 45 8.08 -2.54 -7.87
C ASP A 45 9.13 -2.20 -6.80
N GLN A 46 8.76 -1.41 -5.79
CA GLN A 46 9.66 -1.09 -4.68
C GLN A 46 10.04 -2.33 -3.86
N SER A 47 9.08 -3.22 -3.60
CA SER A 47 9.37 -4.51 -2.95
C SER A 47 10.34 -5.35 -3.77
N ALA A 48 10.18 -5.40 -5.09
CA ALA A 48 11.10 -6.12 -5.98
C ALA A 48 12.49 -5.49 -6.00
N ALA A 49 12.59 -4.16 -5.98
CA ALA A 49 13.86 -3.46 -5.86
C ALA A 49 14.57 -3.77 -4.53
N ASN A 50 13.82 -3.88 -3.44
CA ASN A 50 14.36 -4.16 -2.09
C ASN A 50 14.77 -5.62 -1.88
N THR A 51 14.11 -6.56 -2.56
CA THR A 51 14.30 -8.01 -2.35
C THR A 51 15.02 -8.71 -3.50
N GLY A 52 15.14 -8.06 -4.66
CA GLY A 52 15.71 -8.62 -5.88
C GLY A 52 14.78 -9.56 -6.65
N ILE A 53 13.52 -9.72 -6.23
CA ILE A 53 12.55 -10.64 -6.85
C ILE A 53 11.13 -10.06 -6.86
N HIS A 54 10.40 -10.26 -7.97
CA HIS A 54 8.99 -9.93 -8.02
C HIS A 54 8.14 -10.99 -7.31
N ALA A 55 7.11 -10.54 -6.59
CA ALA A 55 6.13 -11.44 -6.01
C ALA A 55 5.44 -12.26 -7.11
N ARG A 56 5.31 -13.57 -6.91
CA ARG A 56 4.56 -14.45 -7.84
C ARG A 56 3.06 -14.18 -7.79
N GLN A 57 2.57 -13.80 -6.62
CA GLN A 57 1.18 -13.48 -6.34
C GLN A 57 1.15 -12.37 -5.30
N ALA A 58 0.19 -11.46 -5.42
CA ALA A 58 -0.12 -10.46 -4.40
C ALA A 58 -1.60 -10.58 -4.01
N LEU A 59 -1.87 -10.54 -2.71
CA LEU A 59 -3.21 -10.32 -2.17
C LEU A 59 -3.30 -8.83 -1.83
N LEU A 60 -4.28 -8.15 -2.41
CA LEU A 60 -4.47 -6.72 -2.23
C LEU A 60 -5.74 -6.48 -1.43
N ASP A 61 -5.70 -5.50 -0.53
CA ASP A 61 -6.90 -4.98 0.12
C ASP A 61 -7.74 -4.20 -0.91
N ALA A 62 -9.06 -4.40 -0.87
CA ALA A 62 -9.99 -3.72 -1.76
C ALA A 62 -10.23 -2.26 -1.34
N GLY A 63 -9.90 -1.91 -0.10
CA GLY A 63 -10.17 -0.59 0.50
C GLY A 63 -11.57 -0.46 1.08
#